data_AF-A0AA42ZNI8-F1
#
_entry.id   AF-A0AA42ZNI8-F1
#
_cell.length_a   1.000
_cell.length_b   1.000
_cell.length_c   1.000
_cell.angle_alpha   90.00
_cell.angle_beta   90.00
_cell.angle_gamma   90.00
#
_symmetry.space_group_name_H-M   'P 1'
#
loop_
_entity.id
_entity.type
_entity.pdbx_description
1 polymer ?
#
loop_
_entity_poly.entity_id
_entity_poly.type
_entity_poly.pdbx_seq_one_letter_code
_entity_poly.pdbx_strand_id
1 'polypeptide(L)'
;MLFNSHIFIFLFLPVTVAGFYLLGRGGHRRAVVCWLVAASLFFYGWWNPVYVPLLLGSVLFNYGVGLLLGNSLTAGPRRLVLAIGV
;
A
#
# COMPACT_ATOMS: atom_id res chain seq x y z
N MET A 1 15.43 6.11 0.31
CA MET A 1 16.75 5.47 0.09
C MET A 1 16.82 5.07 -1.37
N LEU A 2 17.98 5.11 -2.02
CA LEU A 2 18.10 4.50 -3.35
C LEU A 2 18.13 2.98 -3.21
N PHE A 3 17.53 2.25 -4.15
CA PHE A 3 17.56 0.77 -4.17
C PHE A 3 18.99 0.21 -4.21
N ASN A 4 19.94 0.96 -4.79
CA ASN A 4 21.35 0.59 -4.87
C ASN A 4 22.14 0.93 -3.58
N SER A 5 21.50 1.54 -2.57
CA SER A 5 22.18 1.89 -1.33
C SER A 5 22.43 0.65 -0.47
N HIS A 6 23.64 0.54 0.08
CA HIS A 6 24.01 -0.50 1.04
C HIS A 6 23.05 -0.57 2.23
N ILE A 7 22.55 0.58 2.69
CA ILE A 7 21.60 0.67 3.80
C ILE A 7 20.26 0.01 3.43
N PHE A 8 19.84 0.08 2.17
CA PHE A 8 18.62 -0.58 1.73
C PHE A 8 18.78 -2.11 1.78
N ILE A 9 19.87 -2.62 1.21
CA ILE A 9 20.11 -4.06 1.05
C ILE A 9 20.40 -4.73 2.41
N PHE A 10 21.25 -4.13 3.24
CA PHE A 10 21.73 -4.74 4.47
C PHE A 10 20.94 -4.38 5.73
N LEU A 11 20.14 -3.32 5.71
CA LEU A 11 19.35 -2.89 6.87
C LEU A 11 17.85 -2.92 6.58
N PHE A 12 17.39 -2.14 5.59
CA PHE A 12 15.97 -1.97 5.35
C PHE A 12 15.27 -3.28 4.94
N LEU A 13 15.85 -4.01 3.98
CA LEU A 13 15.29 -5.25 3.46
C LEU A 13 15.22 -6.36 4.54
N PRO A 14 16.31 -6.69 5.26
CA PRO A 14 16.24 -7.72 6.31
C PRO A 14 15.31 -7.31 7.45
N VAL A 15 15.26 -6.04 7.86
CA VAL A 15 14.32 -5.57 8.89
C VAL A 15 12.87 -5.71 8.40
N THR A 16 12.58 -5.32 7.16
CA THR A 16 11.22 -5.41 6.59
C THR A 16 10.75 -6.86 6.51
N VAL A 17 11.62 -7.77 6.04
CA VAL A 17 11.33 -9.20 5.93
C VAL A 17 11.19 -9.84 7.31
N ALA A 18 12.07 -9.51 8.26
CA ALA A 18 11.97 -9.99 9.64
C ALA A 18 10.63 -9.58 10.27
N GLY A 19 10.24 -8.31 10.14
CA GLY A 19 8.94 -7.84 10.61
C GLY A 19 7.78 -8.57 9.94
N PHE A 20 7.84 -8.78 8.61
CA PHE A 20 6.81 -9.54 7.89
C PHE A 20 6.64 -10.96 8.45
N TYR A 21 7.74 -11.71 8.64
CA TYR A 21 7.67 -13.06 9.18
C TYR A 21 7.24 -13.10 10.66
N LEU A 22 7.74 -12.17 11.49
CA LEU A 22 7.39 -12.11 12.91
C LEU A 22 5.89 -11.79 13.10
N LEU A 23 5.37 -10.79 12.40
CA LEU A 23 3.95 -10.42 12.47
C LEU A 23 3.06 -11.46 11.77
N GLY A 24 3.56 -12.12 10.72
CA GLY A 24 2.84 -13.16 9.99
C GLY A 24 2.62 -14.44 10.80
N ARG A 25 3.57 -14.80 11.68
CA ARG A 25 3.45 -15.99 12.54
C ARG A 25 2.31 -15.90 13.55
N GLY A 26 1.90 -14.70 13.96
CA GLY A 26 0.79 -14.49 14.90
C GLY A 26 -0.61 -14.57 14.27
N GLY A 27 -0.73 -14.80 12.95
CA GLY A 27 -2.02 -14.79 12.25
C GLY A 27 -2.67 -13.40 12.14
N HIS A 28 -2.00 -12.35 12.60
CA HIS A 28 -2.50 -10.97 12.58
C HIS A 28 -2.30 -10.33 11.21
N ARG A 29 -3.10 -10.76 10.22
CA ARG A 29 -3.05 -10.27 8.83
C ARG A 29 -3.08 -8.74 8.73
N ARG A 30 -3.87 -8.08 9.58
CA ARG A 30 -3.93 -6.60 9.65
C ARG A 30 -2.60 -5.98 10.06
N ALA A 31 -1.92 -6.56 11.05
CA ALA A 31 -0.65 -6.06 11.55
C ALA A 31 0.45 -6.20 10.48
N VAL A 32 0.45 -7.31 9.73
CA VAL A 32 1.35 -7.51 8.58
C VAL A 32 1.13 -6.44 7.51
N VAL A 33 -0.12 -6.16 7.16
CA VAL A 33 -0.45 -5.11 6.18
C VAL A 33 0.01 -3.74 6.69
N CYS A 34 -0.26 -3.39 7.95
CA CYS A 34 0.20 -2.14 8.54
C CYS A 34 1.74 -2.02 8.52
N TRP A 35 2.46 -3.10 8.82
CA TRP A 35 3.92 -3.11 8.75
C TRP A 35 4.44 -2.86 7.34
N LEU A 36 3.89 -3.56 6.34
CA LEU A 36 4.28 -3.38 4.95
C LEU A 36 4.00 -1.95 4.47
N VAL A 37 2.83 -1.40 4.80
CA VAL A 37 2.46 -0.02 4.47
C VAL A 37 3.42 0.98 5.12
N ALA A 38 3.74 0.79 6.41
CA ALA A 38 4.69 1.65 7.12
C ALA A 38 6.09 1.56 6.51
N ALA A 39 6.58 0.36 6.19
CA ALA A 39 7.87 0.15 5.54
C ALA A 39 7.91 0.83 4.16
N SER A 40 6.85 0.71 3.36
CA SER A 40 6.73 1.41 2.07
C SER A 40 6.75 2.92 2.22
N LEU A 41 5.96 3.48 3.15
CA LEU A 41 5.93 4.92 3.43
C LEU A 41 7.30 5.44 3.88
N PHE A 42 7.99 4.69 4.75
CA PHE A 42 9.33 5.04 5.21
C PHE A 42 10.35 5.04 4.07
N PHE A 43 10.30 4.02 3.21
CA PHE A 43 11.17 3.92 2.04
C PHE A 43 10.99 5.10 1.08
N TYR A 44 9.73 5.46 0.79
CA TYR A 44 9.38 6.61 -0.05
C TYR A 44 9.75 7.95 0.60
N GLY A 45 9.50 8.12 1.90
CA GLY A 45 9.78 9.35 2.63
C GLY A 45 11.25 9.65 2.84
N TRP A 46 12.10 8.63 2.79
CA TRP A 46 13.54 8.79 2.98
C TRP A 46 14.21 9.63 1.88
N TRP A 47 13.67 9.66 0.66
CA TRP A 47 14.24 10.48 -0.42
C TRP A 47 13.73 11.92 -0.35
N ASN A 48 12.42 12.10 -0.20
CA ASN A 48 11.82 13.40 0.02
C ASN A 48 10.50 13.22 0.78
N PRO A 49 10.41 13.69 2.04
CA PRO A 49 9.23 13.48 2.87
C PRO A 49 7.97 14.17 2.33
N VAL A 50 8.09 15.10 1.38
CA VAL A 50 6.95 15.77 0.72
C VAL A 50 6.13 14.79 -0.14
N TYR A 51 6.76 13.74 -0.69
CA TYR A 51 6.01 12.75 -1.49
C TYR A 51 5.12 11.85 -0.64
N VAL A 52 5.41 11.68 0.66
CA VAL A 52 4.63 10.85 1.57
C VAL A 52 3.18 11.35 1.71
N PRO A 53 2.91 12.61 2.10
CA PRO A 53 1.55 13.12 2.17
C PRO A 53 0.89 13.22 0.78
N LEU A 54 1.66 13.38 -0.29
CA LEU A 54 1.14 13.38 -1.66
C LEU A 54 0.61 12.00 -2.07
N LEU A 55 1.35 10.94 -1.74
CA LEU A 55 1.00 9.55 -2.01
C LEU A 55 -0.15 9.10 -1.11
N LEU A 56 -0.13 9.47 0.18
CA LEU A 56 -1.24 9.28 1.11
C LEU A 56 -2.51 10.01 0.65
N GLY A 57 -2.38 11.25 0.21
CA GLY A 57 -3.49 12.04 -0.32
C GLY A 57 -4.10 11.39 -1.56
N SER A 58 -3.27 10.90 -2.48
CA SER A 58 -3.73 10.17 -3.67
C SER A 58 -4.45 8.86 -3.30
N VAL A 59 -3.91 8.08 -2.37
CA VAL A 59 -4.53 6.84 -1.91
C VAL A 59 -5.87 7.12 -1.23
N LEU A 60 -5.94 8.11 -0.33
CA LEU A 60 -7.17 8.50 0.36
C LEU A 60 -8.21 9.03 -0.61
N PHE A 61 -7.80 9.85 -1.58
CA PHE A 61 -8.68 10.37 -2.62
C PHE A 61 -9.25 9.23 -3.48
N ASN A 62 -8.40 8.34 -3.99
CA ASN A 62 -8.82 7.18 -4.78
C ASN A 62 -9.72 6.24 -3.97
N TYR A 63 -9.41 6.03 -2.68
CA TYR A 63 -10.22 5.23 -1.79
C TYR A 63 -11.59 5.87 -1.54
N GLY A 64 -11.64 7.19 -1.32
CA GLY A 64 -12.89 7.95 -1.16
C GLY A 64 -13.78 7.88 -2.40
N VAL A 65 -13.21 8.12 -3.59
CA VAL A 65 -13.92 7.96 -4.87
C VAL A 65 -14.38 6.51 -5.06
N GLY A 66 -13.54 5.53 -4.72
CA GLY A 66 -13.88 4.11 -4.76
C GLY A 66 -15.00 3.72 -3.80
N LEU A 67 -15.11 4.37 -2.64
CA LEU A 67 -16.20 4.13 -1.68
C LEU A 67 -17.52 4.73 -2.18
N LEU A 68 -17.48 5.92 -2.77
CA LEU A 68 -18.65 6.57 -3.39
C LEU A 68 -19.17 5.76 -4.58
N LEU A 69 -18.26 5.21 -5.41
CA LEU A 69 -18.60 4.29 -6.49
C LEU A 69 -19.06 2.94 -5.94
N GLY A 70 -18.41 2.41 -4.91
CA GLY A 70 -18.73 1.12 -4.26
C GLY A 70 -20.13 1.06 -3.68
N ASN A 71 -20.59 2.14 -3.03
CA ASN A 71 -21.98 2.25 -2.56
C ASN A 71 -23.01 2.40 -3.70
N SER A 72 -22.57 2.82 -4.88
CA SER A 72 -23.40 2.87 -6.09
C SER A 72 -23.44 1.52 -6.84
N LEU A 73 -22.58 0.55 -6.47
CA LEU A 73 -22.42 -0.74 -7.14
C LEU A 73 -23.17 -1.90 -6.46
N THR A 74 -23.88 -1.65 -5.34
CA THR A 74 -24.75 -2.63 -4.66
C THR A 74 -26.14 -2.82 -5.29
N ALA A 75 -26.48 -2.07 -6.34
CA ALA A 75 -27.58 -2.37 -7.26
C ALA A 75 -26.98 -2.81 -8.62
N GLY A 76 -27.26 -4.04 -9.07
CA GLY A 76 -26.64 -4.64 -10.29
C GLY A 76 -26.96 -3.93 -11.63
N PRO A 77 -26.56 -4.46 -12.82
CA PRO A 77 -25.95 -5.75 -13.13
C PRO A 77 -24.60 -5.72 -13.92
N ARG A 78 -23.87 -6.83 -13.74
CA ARG A 78 -22.52 -7.26 -14.14
C ARG A 78 -22.09 -7.28 -15.64
N ARG A 79 -22.71 -6.60 -16.60
CA ARG A 79 -22.39 -6.89 -18.03
C ARG A 79 -21.88 -5.74 -18.90
N LEU A 80 -22.06 -4.47 -18.52
CA LEU A 80 -21.70 -3.35 -19.41
C LEU A 80 -20.26 -2.84 -19.21
N VAL A 81 -19.72 -2.91 -17.99
CA VAL A 81 -18.36 -2.41 -17.71
C VAL A 81 -17.28 -3.34 -18.28
N LEU A 82 -17.60 -4.61 -18.50
CA LEU A 82 -16.74 -5.54 -19.25
C LEU A 82 -16.83 -5.35 -20.78
N ALA A 83 -17.82 -4.61 -21.30
CA ALA A 83 -17.96 -4.35 -22.73
C ALA A 83 -17.22 -3.09 -23.20
N ILE A 84 -16.87 -2.19 -22.29
CA ILE A 84 -16.06 -0.99 -22.58
C ILE A 84 -14.55 -1.27 -22.36
N GLY A 85 -14.23 -2.45 -21.80
CA GLY A 85 -12.87 -2.85 -21.43
C GLY A 85 -12.35 -4.09 -22.16
N VAL A 86 -12.77 -4.32 -23.42
CA VAL A 86 -12.05 -5.14 -24.42
C VAL A 86 -11.76 -4.24 -25.62
#